data_AF-A0A833GWV2-F1
#
_entry.id   AF-A0A833GWV2-F1
#
_cell.length_a   1.000
_cell.length_b   1.000
_cell.length_c   1.000
_cell.angle_alpha   90.00
_cell.angle_beta   90.00
_cell.angle_gamma   90.00
#
_symmetry.space_group_name_H-M   'P 1'
#
loop_
_entity.id
_entity.type
_entity.pdbx_description
1 polymer ?
#
loop_
_entity_poly.entity_id
_entity_poly.type
_entity_poly.pdbx_seq_one_letter_code
_entity_poly.pdbx_strand_id
1 'polypeptide(L)' 'MSVFDSPIARCEAVHEMVLTDETQAECAREHECPPGRLCPLCGYFVEASERNVQQDRPSVLN' A
#
# COMPACT_ATOMS: atom_id res chain seq x y z
N MET A 1 4.02 -21.08 4.46
CA MET A 1 4.06 -19.77 5.13
C MET A 1 4.02 -18.72 4.05
N SER A 2 2.84 -18.12 3.80
CA SER A 2 2.73 -16.97 2.92
C SER A 2 3.42 -15.81 3.63
N VAL A 3 4.58 -15.42 3.13
CA VAL A 3 5.24 -14.17 3.53
C VAL A 3 4.26 -13.08 3.12
N PHE A 4 3.61 -12.44 4.08
CA PHE A 4 2.89 -11.20 3.83
C PHE A 4 3.97 -10.15 3.58
N ASP A 5 4.49 -10.14 2.36
CA ASP A 5 5.34 -9.08 1.82
C ASP A 5 4.43 -7.91 1.39
N SER A 6 3.46 -7.57 2.25
CA SER A 6 2.61 -6.41 2.01
C SER A 6 3.54 -5.21 2.05
N PRO A 7 3.67 -4.46 0.94
CA PRO A 7 4.60 -3.35 0.89
C PRO A 7 4.16 -2.33 1.94
N ILE A 8 5.08 -2.05 2.88
CA ILE A 8 4.92 -1.03 3.91
C ILE A 8 5.92 0.07 3.62
N ALA A 9 5.45 1.31 3.63
CA ALA A 9 6.29 2.48 3.45
C ALA A 9 6.12 3.41 4.64
N ARG A 10 7.20 4.13 4.96
CA ARG A 10 7.14 5.15 6.00
C ARG A 10 6.53 6.42 5.41
N CYS A 11 5.40 6.86 5.95
CA CYS A 11 4.77 8.10 5.54
C CYS A 11 5.35 9.27 6.34
N GLU A 12 6.08 10.18 5.70
CA GLU A 12 6.59 11.40 6.34
C GLU A 12 5.48 12.43 6.66
N ALA A 13 4.25 12.21 6.19
CA ALA A 13 3.14 13.10 6.55
C ALA A 13 2.62 12.82 7.97
N VAL A 14 2.57 11.56 8.37
CA VAL A 14 2.07 11.09 9.67
C VAL A 14 3.17 10.50 10.55
N HIS A 15 4.39 10.39 10.02
CA HIS A 15 5.59 9.85 10.68
C HIS A 15 5.48 8.37 11.10
N GLU A 16 4.51 7.65 10.53
CA GLU A 16 4.19 6.25 10.83
C GLU A 16 4.43 5.33 9.63
N MET A 17 4.44 4.02 9.90
CA MET A 17 4.45 2.99 8.87
C MET A 17 3.03 2.84 8.34
N VAL A 18 2.84 3.01 7.04
CA VAL A 18 1.55 2.83 6.37
C VAL A 18 1.64 1.65 5.42
N LEU A 19 0.55 0.90 5.25
CA LEU A 19 0.50 -0.13 4.22
C LEU A 19 0.29 0.58 2.88
N THR A 20 1.09 0.21 1.88
CA THR A 20 0.89 0.70 0.51
C THR A 20 0.12 -0.31 -0.34
N ASP A 21 -0.31 -1.42 0.27
CA ASP A 21 -1.21 -2.43 -0.30
C ASP A 21 -2.70 -1.98 -0.29
N GLU A 22 -3.04 -1.07 0.63
CA GLU A 22 -4.34 -0.40 0.69
C GLU A 22 -4.43 0.76 -0.30
N THR A 23 -5.64 1.25 -0.56
CA THR A 23 -5.80 2.43 -1.42
C THR A 23 -5.42 3.71 -0.69
N GLN A 24 -4.97 4.73 -1.42
CA GLN A 24 -4.66 6.05 -0.84
C GLN A 24 -5.84 6.63 -0.03
N ALA A 25 -7.09 6.36 -0.46
CA ALA A 25 -8.29 6.81 0.24
C ALA A 25 -8.52 6.09 1.58
N GLU A 26 -8.18 4.79 1.66
CA GLU A 26 -8.23 4.02 2.91
C GLU A 26 -7.18 4.56 3.89
N CYS A 27 -5.94 4.67 3.44
CA CYS A 27 -4.83 5.19 4.25
C CYS A 27 -5.11 6.62 4.75
N ALA A 28 -5.66 7.49 3.89
CA ALA A 28 -6.00 8.86 4.27
C ALA A 28 -7.11 8.92 5.33
N ARG A 29 -8.06 7.98 5.30
CA ARG A 29 -9.13 7.88 6.29
C ARG A 29 -8.64 7.29 7.60
N GLU A 30 -7.75 6.29 7.56
CA GLU A 30 -7.20 5.65 8.77
C GLU A 30 -6.21 6.55 9.52
N HIS A 31 -5.37 7.27 8.79
CA HIS A 31 -4.34 8.13 9.38
C HIS A 31 -4.73 9.62 9.41
N GLU A 32 -6.00 9.94 9.12
CA GLU A 32 -6.51 11.32 9.10
C GLU A 32 -5.59 12.28 8.34
N CYS A 33 -5.15 11.86 7.14
CA CYS A 33 -4.14 12.61 6.39
C CYS A 33 -4.61 14.05 6.12
N PRO A 34 -3.74 15.06 6.29
CA PRO A 34 -4.13 16.45 6.23
C PRO A 34 -4.70 16.83 4.85
N PRO A 35 -5.93 17.40 4.79
CA PRO A 35 -6.56 17.76 3.53
C PRO A 35 -5.78 18.88 2.85
N GLY A 36 -5.28 18.62 1.63
CA GLY A 36 -4.51 19.58 0.83
C GLY A 36 -3.00 19.32 0.80
N ARG A 37 -2.49 18.28 1.47
CA ARG A 37 -1.09 17.84 1.29
C ARG A 37 -1.03 16.74 0.22
N LEU A 38 -0.10 16.88 -0.72
CA LEU A 38 0.23 15.78 -1.64
C LEU A 38 0.82 14.63 -0.82
N CYS A 39 0.20 13.45 -0.92
CA CYS A 39 0.70 12.28 -0.21
C CYS A 39 2.07 11.90 -0.78
N PRO A 40 3.13 11.81 0.03
CA PRO A 40 4.47 11.42 -0.45
C PRO A 40 4.48 10.00 -1.03
N LEU A 41 3.50 9.18 -0.66
CA LEU A 41 3.33 7.80 -1.10
C LEU A 41 2.29 7.65 -2.21
N CYS A 42 1.80 8.73 -2.82
CA CYS A 42 0.77 8.69 -3.85
C CYS A 42 1.09 7.72 -5.02
N GLY A 43 2.37 7.50 -5.33
CA GLY A 43 2.82 6.55 -6.37
C GLY A 43 3.21 5.17 -5.86
N TYR A 44 3.06 4.90 -4.56
CA TYR A 44 3.32 3.59 -3.95
C TYR A 44 2.04 2.78 -3.71
N PHE A 45 0.89 3.45 -3.62
CA PHE A 45 -0.38 2.75 -3.43
C PHE A 45 -0.75 1.96 -4.68
N VAL A 46 -1.14 0.71 -4.47
CA VAL A 46 -1.63 -0.16 -5.54
C VAL A 46 -2.98 0.38 -6.02
N GLU A 47 -3.11 0.63 -7.32
CA GLU A 47 -4.43 0.91 -7.89
C GLU A 47 -5.34 -0.31 -7.66
N ALA A 48 -6.62 -0.11 -7.34
CA ALA A 48 -7.52 -1.21 -7.03
C ALA A 48 -7.56 -2.31 -8.13
N SER A 49 -7.23 -1.93 -9.37
CA SER A 49 -7.08 -2.81 -10.53
C SER A 49 -5.87 -3.75 -10.48
N GLU A 50 -4.78 -3.37 -9.81
CA GLU A 50 -3.53 -4.14 -9.74
C GLU A 50 -3.50 -5.12 -8.55
N ARG A 51 -4.35 -4.91 -7.52
CA ARG A 51 -4.51 -5.86 -6.40
C ARG A 51 -4.91 -7.27 -6.84
N ASN A 52 -5.53 -7.41 -8.02
CA ASN A 52 -5.94 -8.72 -8.54
C ASN A 52 -4.82 -9.44 -9.33
N VAL A 53 -3.70 -8.76 -9.62
CA VAL A 53 -2.61 -9.31 -10.44
C VAL A 53 -1.52 -9.95 -9.56
N GLN A 54 -1.40 -9.55 -8.29
CA GLN A 54 -0.31 -9.99 -7.42
C GLN A 54 -0.59 -11.29 -6.61
N GLN A 55 -1.66 -12.03 -6.91
CA GLN A 55 -2.00 -13.28 -6.22
C GLN A 55 -1.80 -14.56 -7.06
N ASP A 56 -1.17 -14.47 -8.22
CA ASP A 56 -0.67 -15.64 -8.97
C ASP A 56 0.85 -15.59 -9.06
N ARG A 57 1.52 -16.09 -8.02
CA ARG A 57 2.92 -16.50 -8.16
C ARG A 57 2.87 -17.92 -8.72
N PRO A 58 3.36 -18.20 -9.94
CA PRO A 58 3.39 -19.57 -10.43
C PRO A 58 4.29 -20.38 -9.48
N SER A 59 3.73 -21.45 -8.94
CA SER A 59 4.49 -22.45 -8.19
C SER A 59 5.48 -23.10 -9.15
N VAL A 60 6.66 -22.49 -9.28
CA VAL A 60 7.77 -23.10 -10.00
C VAL A 60 8.30 -24.27 -9.18
N LEU A 61 8.13 -25.44 -9.78
CA LEU A 61 9.02 -26.61 -9.77
C LEU A 61 8.95 -27.56 -8.57
N ASN A 62 8.26 -28.70 -8.78
CA ASN A 62 8.80 -30.02 -8.42
C ASN A 62 8.47 -31.04 -9.50
#